data_AF-A0A9E4GDZ9-F1
#
_entry.id   AF-A0A9E4GDZ9-F1
#
_cell.length_a   1.000
_cell.length_b   1.000
_cell.length_c   1.000
_cell.angle_alpha   90.00
_cell.angle_beta   90.00
_cell.angle_gamma   90.00
#
_symmetry.space_group_name_H-M   'P 1'
#
loop_
_entity.id
_entity.type
_entity.pdbx_description
1 polymer ?
#
loop_
_entity_poly.entity_id
_entity_poly.type
_entity_poly.pdbx_seq_one_letter_code
_entity_poly.pdbx_strand_id
1 'polypeptide(L)'
;MTGSEALVVAANIFVGQTEAPLCVKPYIAGMTRSQLMTLMTGGFATVSGGVLAAYVGLLSRGDPDLAVIFTHHLLTASVLSAPAAFLMAKTLVPETESAPEESGPAQLAAGDTHNVLDALASGATDGLWLALNIATMLVAFVAFLALLNWPLEALSTWTPVAAWRARLGLPPLSLQMLFGVALTPLAAAMSIPWEECRVFGGLLGEKLLATELVAYQSLASLLDPDSAAISRRTAHIASYALCGFANFAAIGVQIGALRVLAPDRRRDITRLALRAMIGGALASWLTACVAAVFLPLD
;
A
#
# COMPACT_ATOMS: atom_id res chain seq x y z
N MET A 1 -8.14 22.15 1.48
CA MET A 1 -8.39 21.03 2.40
C MET A 1 -9.65 21.35 3.16
N THR A 2 -10.69 20.54 3.01
CA THR A 2 -11.91 20.66 3.81
C THR A 2 -11.89 19.72 5.01
N GLY A 3 -12.89 19.83 5.89
CA GLY A 3 -12.99 19.00 7.10
C GLY A 3 -13.23 17.53 6.76
N SER A 4 -14.06 17.23 5.76
CA SER A 4 -14.30 15.85 5.31
C SER A 4 -13.04 15.18 4.74
N GLU A 5 -12.26 15.89 3.93
CA GLU A 5 -10.98 15.38 3.43
C GLU A 5 -10.00 15.10 4.58
N ALA A 6 -9.88 16.06 5.52
CA ALA A 6 -8.97 15.93 6.66
C ALA A 6 -9.35 14.75 7.54
N LEU A 7 -10.65 14.58 7.82
CA LEU A 7 -11.15 13.51 8.67
C LEU A 7 -10.93 12.13 8.03
N VAL A 8 -11.21 11.95 6.74
CA VAL A 8 -11.03 10.66 6.07
C VAL A 8 -9.55 10.27 5.96
N VAL A 9 -8.66 11.24 5.68
CA VAL A 9 -7.22 10.97 5.62
C VAL A 9 -6.65 10.69 7.02
N ALA A 10 -7.14 11.38 8.06
CA ALA A 10 -6.77 11.07 9.44
C ALA A 10 -7.25 9.69 9.88
N ALA A 11 -8.48 9.30 9.50
CA ALA A 11 -9.01 7.97 9.78
C ALA A 11 -8.18 6.87 9.11
N ASN A 12 -7.71 7.09 7.87
CA ASN A 12 -6.87 6.17 7.12
C ASN A 12 -5.54 5.81 7.81
N ILE A 13 -5.09 6.58 8.82
CA ILE A 13 -3.91 6.22 9.63
C ILE A 13 -4.16 4.91 10.42
N PHE A 14 -5.42 4.66 10.79
CA PHE A 14 -5.80 3.57 11.69
C PHE A 14 -6.67 2.52 11.00
N VAL A 15 -7.56 2.93 10.11
CA VAL A 15 -8.51 2.05 9.42
C VAL A 15 -8.25 2.02 7.92
N GLY A 16 -8.71 0.98 7.24
CA GLY A 16 -8.41 0.75 5.84
C GLY A 16 -9.23 1.60 4.87
N GLN A 17 -8.87 1.50 3.59
CA GLN A 17 -9.49 2.22 2.47
C GLN A 17 -11.00 2.01 2.30
N THR A 18 -11.56 0.95 2.90
CA THR A 18 -12.99 0.61 2.88
C THR A 18 -13.75 1.16 4.07
N GLU A 19 -13.08 1.29 5.23
CA GLU A 19 -13.69 1.75 6.48
C GLU A 19 -13.57 3.26 6.65
N ALA A 20 -12.42 3.86 6.32
CA ALA A 20 -12.18 5.29 6.49
C ALA A 20 -13.29 6.17 5.85
N PRO A 21 -13.79 5.86 4.64
CA PRO A 21 -14.86 6.67 4.03
C PRO A 21 -16.17 6.69 4.84
N LEU A 22 -16.43 5.71 5.72
CA LEU A 22 -17.62 5.69 6.56
C LEU A 22 -17.67 6.90 7.51
N CYS A 23 -16.51 7.38 7.97
CA CYS A 23 -16.39 8.57 8.82
C CYS A 23 -16.93 9.85 8.16
N VAL A 24 -17.03 9.86 6.83
CA VAL A 24 -17.47 11.02 6.04
C VAL A 24 -18.59 10.66 5.06
N LYS A 25 -19.25 9.52 5.24
CA LYS A 25 -20.29 8.99 4.34
C LYS A 25 -21.30 10.04 3.87
N PRO A 26 -21.88 10.91 4.74
CA PRO A 26 -22.86 11.91 4.31
C PRO A 26 -22.33 12.92 3.29
N TYR A 27 -21.01 13.14 3.26
CA TYR A 27 -20.38 14.16 2.44
C TYR A 27 -19.89 13.63 1.08
N ILE A 28 -19.66 12.32 0.94
CA ILE A 28 -19.05 11.71 -0.27
C ILE A 28 -19.83 12.05 -1.54
N ALA A 29 -21.17 12.03 -1.47
CA ALA A 29 -22.00 12.33 -2.63
C ALA A 29 -21.78 13.75 -3.16
N GLY A 30 -21.53 14.73 -2.28
CA GLY A 30 -21.31 16.13 -2.60
C GLY A 30 -19.85 16.50 -2.91
N MET A 31 -18.88 15.60 -2.65
CA MET A 31 -17.45 15.91 -2.81
C MET A 31 -17.10 16.35 -4.23
N THR A 32 -16.25 17.36 -4.37
CA THR A 32 -15.66 17.74 -5.66
C THR A 32 -14.79 16.59 -6.19
N ARG A 33 -14.37 16.70 -7.46
CA ARG A 33 -13.47 15.70 -8.04
C ARG A 33 -12.13 15.62 -7.31
N SER A 34 -11.62 16.76 -6.82
CA SER A 34 -10.37 16.82 -6.06
C SER A 34 -10.54 16.23 -4.66
N GLN A 35 -11.66 16.49 -3.98
CA GLN A 35 -11.96 15.86 -2.68
C GLN A 35 -12.09 14.34 -2.78
N LEU A 36 -12.77 13.82 -3.82
CA LEU A 36 -12.81 12.38 -4.08
C LEU A 36 -11.42 11.81 -4.38
N MET A 37 -10.59 12.54 -5.12
CA MET A 37 -9.21 12.13 -5.37
C MET A 37 -8.42 12.01 -4.06
N THR A 38 -8.55 12.97 -3.15
CA THR A 38 -7.94 12.93 -1.81
C THR A 38 -8.40 11.72 -1.01
N LEU A 39 -9.72 11.50 -0.94
CA LEU A 39 -10.31 10.37 -0.22
C LEU A 39 -9.77 9.02 -0.74
N MET A 40 -9.74 8.84 -2.06
CA MET A 40 -9.25 7.62 -2.69
C MET A 40 -7.75 7.43 -2.51
N THR A 41 -6.97 8.50 -2.70
CA THR A 41 -5.50 8.47 -2.56
C THR A 41 -5.09 8.16 -1.12
N GLY A 42 -5.78 8.73 -0.14
CA GLY A 42 -5.57 8.45 1.28
C GLY A 42 -5.68 6.96 1.60
N GLY A 43 -6.72 6.29 1.08
CA GLY A 43 -6.91 4.86 1.28
C GLY A 43 -5.80 3.99 0.65
N PHE A 44 -5.23 4.40 -0.49
CA PHE A 44 -4.12 3.67 -1.11
C PHE A 44 -2.76 3.97 -0.45
N ALA A 45 -2.61 5.15 0.16
CA ALA A 45 -1.36 5.59 0.76
C ALA A 45 -1.09 4.95 2.13
N THR A 46 -2.12 4.42 2.79
CA THR A 46 -2.03 3.88 4.16
C THR A 46 -2.38 2.39 4.21
N VAL A 47 -2.18 1.80 5.39
CA VAL A 47 -2.61 0.44 5.74
C VAL A 47 -3.50 0.50 6.97
N SER A 48 -4.36 -0.51 7.17
CA SER A 48 -5.15 -0.61 8.39
C SER A 48 -4.32 -1.15 9.57
N GLY A 49 -4.67 -0.76 10.79
CA GLY A 49 -4.01 -1.25 11.99
C GLY A 49 -4.08 -2.78 12.13
N GLY A 50 -5.16 -3.40 11.64
CA GLY A 50 -5.33 -4.85 11.66
C GLY A 50 -4.28 -5.59 10.84
N VAL A 51 -3.94 -5.11 9.64
CA VAL A 51 -2.90 -5.73 8.80
C VAL A 51 -1.49 -5.31 9.20
N LEU A 52 -1.33 -4.13 9.83
CA LEU A 52 -0.04 -3.64 10.32
C LEU A 52 0.57 -4.64 11.31
N ALA A 53 -0.23 -5.18 12.24
CA ALA A 53 0.22 -6.22 13.16
C ALA A 53 0.71 -7.49 12.44
N ALA A 54 0.06 -7.88 11.34
CA ALA A 54 0.49 -9.01 10.53
C ALA A 54 1.85 -8.75 9.86
N TYR A 55 2.08 -7.55 9.33
CA TYR A 55 3.38 -7.18 8.75
C TYR A 55 4.49 -7.14 9.79
N VAL A 56 4.22 -6.62 11.00
CA VAL A 56 5.16 -6.69 12.12
C VAL A 56 5.48 -8.15 12.46
N GLY A 57 4.48 -9.03 12.51
CA GLY A 57 4.68 -10.46 12.76
C GLY A 57 5.58 -11.12 11.70
N LEU A 58 5.38 -10.79 10.42
CA LEU A 58 6.20 -11.30 9.32
C LEU A 58 7.65 -10.81 9.40
N LEU A 59 7.87 -9.52 9.63
CA LEU A 59 9.20 -8.90 9.61
C LEU A 59 10.01 -9.19 10.87
N SER A 60 9.35 -9.30 12.02
CA SER A 60 10.01 -9.63 13.29
C SER A 60 10.44 -11.09 13.39
N ARG A 61 9.80 -12.00 12.64
CA ARG A 61 10.12 -13.44 12.64
C ARG A 61 10.11 -14.05 14.05
N GLY A 62 9.28 -13.51 14.94
CA GLY A 62 9.16 -13.95 16.34
C GLY A 62 10.17 -13.32 17.30
N ASP A 63 11.08 -12.47 16.84
CA ASP A 63 12.00 -11.69 17.67
C ASP A 63 11.29 -10.46 18.25
N PRO A 64 11.13 -10.36 19.60
CA PRO A 64 10.48 -9.22 20.24
C PRO A 64 11.16 -7.87 19.97
N ASP A 65 12.49 -7.83 19.83
CA ASP A 65 13.24 -6.59 19.65
C ASP A 65 13.02 -6.04 18.23
N LEU A 66 13.04 -6.93 17.23
CA LEU A 66 12.68 -6.58 15.85
C LEU A 66 11.22 -6.16 15.73
N ALA A 67 10.31 -6.80 16.48
CA ALA A 67 8.90 -6.43 16.50
C ALA A 67 8.70 -4.97 16.94
N VAL A 68 9.42 -4.51 17.96
CA VAL A 68 9.37 -3.10 18.40
C VAL A 68 9.90 -2.17 17.31
N ILE A 69 11.04 -2.50 16.69
CA ILE A 69 11.65 -1.69 15.63
C ILE A 69 10.71 -1.54 14.43
N PHE A 70 10.18 -2.64 13.89
CA PHE A 70 9.28 -2.59 12.75
C PHE A 70 7.93 -1.96 13.09
N THR A 71 7.44 -2.13 14.32
CA THR A 71 6.24 -1.42 14.80
C THR A 71 6.46 0.09 14.74
N HIS A 72 7.60 0.59 15.24
CA HIS A 72 7.91 2.02 15.17
C HIS A 72 7.98 2.52 13.73
N HIS A 73 8.63 1.78 12.83
CA HIS A 73 8.71 2.17 11.42
C HIS A 73 7.34 2.20 10.73
N LEU A 74 6.53 1.15 10.89
CA LEU A 74 5.22 1.06 10.24
C LEU A 74 4.21 2.07 10.81
N LEU A 75 4.19 2.30 12.13
CA LEU A 75 3.37 3.35 12.72
C LEU A 75 3.78 4.74 12.23
N THR A 76 5.09 5.00 12.15
CA THR A 76 5.61 6.26 11.61
C THR A 76 5.20 6.41 10.14
N ALA A 77 5.29 5.35 9.34
CA ALA A 77 4.88 5.35 7.94
C ALA A 77 3.39 5.70 7.80
N SER A 78 2.50 5.08 8.59
CA SER A 78 1.06 5.38 8.57
C SER A 78 0.76 6.85 8.86
N VAL A 79 1.46 7.45 9.85
CA VAL A 79 1.28 8.87 10.19
C VAL A 79 1.82 9.79 9.08
N LEU A 80 3.00 9.49 8.53
CA LEU A 80 3.60 10.28 7.44
C LEU A 80 2.81 10.16 6.12
N SER A 81 2.11 9.05 5.91
CA SER A 81 1.31 8.83 4.70
C SER A 81 0.12 9.77 4.61
N ALA A 82 -0.43 10.27 5.74
CA ALA A 82 -1.54 11.23 5.73
C ALA A 82 -1.21 12.54 4.99
N PRO A 83 -0.18 13.32 5.39
CA PRO A 83 0.22 14.52 4.65
C PRO A 83 0.77 14.20 3.24
N ALA A 84 1.45 13.06 3.07
CA ALA A 84 1.94 12.65 1.74
C ALA A 84 0.79 12.36 0.76
N ALA A 85 -0.30 11.74 1.24
CA ALA A 85 -1.51 11.49 0.44
C ALA A 85 -2.16 12.80 -0.01
N PHE A 86 -2.26 13.79 0.88
CA PHE A 86 -2.75 15.13 0.51
C PHE A 86 -1.90 15.77 -0.57
N LEU A 87 -0.57 15.77 -0.38
CA LEU A 87 0.35 16.35 -1.34
C LEU A 87 0.19 15.69 -2.72
N MET A 88 0.17 14.36 -2.78
CA MET A 88 0.05 13.63 -4.05
C MET A 88 -1.34 13.82 -4.68
N ALA A 89 -2.41 13.71 -3.89
CA ALA A 89 -3.78 13.88 -4.38
C ALA A 89 -4.00 15.28 -4.97
N LYS A 90 -3.60 16.33 -4.26
CA LYS A 90 -3.79 17.72 -4.70
C LYS A 90 -2.83 18.12 -5.83
N THR A 91 -1.67 17.50 -5.93
CA THR A 91 -0.77 17.68 -7.08
C THR A 91 -1.35 17.02 -8.34
N LEU A 92 -1.92 15.82 -8.20
CA LEU A 92 -2.49 15.09 -9.33
C LEU A 92 -3.83 15.68 -9.77
N VAL A 93 -4.72 16.01 -8.84
CA VAL A 93 -6.02 16.63 -9.13
C VAL A 93 -6.19 17.83 -8.20
N PRO A 94 -5.73 19.02 -8.63
CA PRO A 94 -5.92 20.26 -7.88
C PRO A 94 -7.39 20.59 -7.68
N GLU A 95 -7.69 21.32 -6.60
CA GLU A 95 -9.04 21.83 -6.34
C GLU A 95 -9.36 22.97 -7.31
N THR A 96 -10.39 22.79 -8.14
CA THR A 96 -10.86 23.82 -9.08
C THR A 96 -12.32 24.16 -8.89
N GLU A 97 -13.03 23.38 -8.08
CA GLU A 97 -14.44 23.52 -7.80
C GLU A 97 -14.61 24.19 -6.42
N SER A 98 -15.73 24.89 -6.21
CA SER A 98 -16.06 25.42 -4.90
C SER A 98 -16.36 24.28 -3.95
N ALA A 99 -15.70 24.27 -2.79
CA ALA A 99 -15.95 23.28 -1.75
C ALA A 99 -17.43 23.31 -1.31
N PRO A 100 -18.09 22.13 -1.16
CA PRO A 100 -19.42 22.05 -0.57
C PRO A 100 -19.41 22.60 0.86
N GLU A 101 -20.57 23.06 1.32
CA GLU A 101 -20.73 23.49 2.71
C GLU A 101 -20.72 22.27 3.65
N GLU A 102 -19.81 22.27 4.62
CA GLU A 102 -19.62 21.18 5.60
C GLU A 102 -20.07 21.57 7.02
N SER A 103 -20.56 22.79 7.23
CA SER A 103 -20.95 23.39 8.53
C SER A 103 -22.24 22.83 9.16
N GLY A 104 -23.00 22.02 8.44
CA GLY A 104 -24.25 21.43 8.94
C GLY A 104 -24.02 20.26 9.90
N PRO A 105 -24.97 19.95 10.80
CA PRO A 105 -24.89 18.78 11.67
C PRO A 105 -24.89 17.51 10.82
N ALA A 106 -23.74 16.87 10.67
CA ALA A 106 -23.68 15.53 10.09
C ALA A 106 -24.43 14.57 11.01
N GLN A 107 -25.54 14.03 10.52
CA GLN A 107 -26.09 12.80 11.07
C GLN A 107 -25.15 11.66 10.65
N LEU A 108 -24.10 11.45 11.44
CA LEU A 108 -23.38 10.18 11.41
C LEU A 108 -24.43 9.11 11.70
N ALA A 109 -24.62 8.18 10.76
CA ALA A 109 -25.50 7.05 11.00
C ALA A 109 -25.04 6.37 12.30
N ALA A 110 -25.95 6.23 13.26
CA ALA A 110 -25.66 5.46 14.46
C ALA A 110 -25.19 4.06 14.01
N GLY A 111 -24.06 3.60 14.54
CA GLY A 111 -23.60 2.24 14.26
C GLY A 111 -24.64 1.23 14.73
N ASP A 112 -24.75 0.10 14.04
CA ASP A 112 -25.71 -0.96 14.35
C ASP A 112 -25.40 -1.71 15.67
N THR A 113 -24.34 -1.32 16.39
CA THR A 113 -23.89 -1.97 17.62
C THR A 113 -24.59 -1.40 18.85
N HIS A 114 -25.14 -2.26 19.69
CA HIS A 114 -25.96 -1.87 20.84
C HIS A 114 -25.15 -1.61 22.12
N ASN A 115 -23.98 -2.24 22.27
CA ASN A 115 -23.12 -2.15 23.45
C ASN A 115 -21.67 -2.58 23.12
N VAL A 116 -20.77 -2.46 24.10
CA VAL A 116 -19.34 -2.79 23.92
C VAL A 116 -19.12 -4.27 23.56
N LEU A 117 -19.91 -5.20 24.12
CA LEU A 117 -19.77 -6.63 23.81
C LEU A 117 -20.20 -6.93 22.38
N ASP A 118 -21.27 -6.28 21.92
CA ASP A 118 -21.75 -6.37 20.55
C ASP A 118 -20.70 -5.82 19.57
N ALA A 119 -20.13 -4.65 19.85
CA ALA A 119 -19.03 -4.08 19.05
C ALA A 119 -17.79 -4.98 19.00
N LEU A 120 -17.43 -5.63 20.11
CA LEU A 120 -16.35 -6.62 20.15
C LEU A 120 -16.66 -7.85 19.29
N ALA A 121 -17.89 -8.39 19.37
CA ALA A 121 -18.31 -9.55 18.61
C ALA A 121 -18.38 -9.27 17.10
N SER A 122 -18.92 -8.11 16.71
CA SER A 122 -18.93 -7.64 15.32
C SER A 122 -17.52 -7.45 14.80
N GLY A 123 -16.66 -6.74 15.55
CA GLY A 123 -15.26 -6.52 15.16
C GLY A 123 -14.45 -7.81 15.02
N ALA A 124 -14.68 -8.80 15.89
CA ALA A 124 -14.05 -10.11 15.77
C ALA A 124 -14.52 -10.87 14.51
N THR A 125 -15.81 -10.78 14.18
CA THR A 125 -16.39 -11.42 12.99
C THR A 125 -15.87 -10.78 11.71
N ASP A 126 -15.83 -9.45 11.66
CA ASP A 126 -15.26 -8.69 10.54
C ASP A 126 -13.76 -9.01 10.36
N GLY A 127 -13.02 -9.11 11.47
CA GLY A 127 -11.62 -9.53 11.48
C GLY A 127 -11.40 -10.95 10.95
N LEU A 128 -12.28 -11.90 11.28
CA LEU A 128 -12.23 -13.26 10.75
C LEU A 128 -12.44 -13.28 9.22
N TRP A 129 -13.44 -12.54 8.73
CA TRP A 129 -13.68 -12.43 7.28
C TRP A 129 -12.52 -11.76 6.56
N LEU A 130 -11.93 -10.72 7.15
CA LEU A 130 -10.73 -10.09 6.63
C LEU A 130 -9.57 -11.09 6.55
N ALA A 131 -9.31 -11.86 7.61
CA ALA A 131 -8.25 -12.86 7.63
C ALA A 131 -8.46 -13.96 6.57
N LEU A 132 -9.67 -14.48 6.43
CA LEU A 132 -10.01 -15.49 5.41
C LEU A 132 -9.86 -14.96 3.99
N ASN A 133 -10.30 -13.72 3.74
CA ASN A 133 -10.14 -13.06 2.46
C ASN A 133 -8.66 -12.88 2.11
N ILE A 134 -7.85 -12.43 3.07
CA ILE A 134 -6.39 -12.27 2.91
C ILE A 134 -5.73 -13.61 2.61
N ALA A 135 -6.04 -14.66 3.38
CA ALA A 135 -5.45 -15.99 3.17
C ALA A 135 -5.79 -16.54 1.78
N THR A 136 -7.05 -16.43 1.37
CA THR A 136 -7.53 -16.87 0.05
C THR A 136 -6.85 -16.08 -1.08
N MET A 137 -6.77 -14.75 -0.92
CA MET A 137 -6.10 -13.86 -1.86
C MET A 137 -4.62 -14.21 -2.01
N LEU A 138 -3.90 -14.47 -0.91
CA LEU A 138 -2.49 -14.87 -0.95
C LEU A 138 -2.28 -16.15 -1.76
N VAL A 139 -3.06 -17.21 -1.48
CA VAL A 139 -2.95 -18.47 -2.22
C VAL A 139 -3.18 -18.24 -3.72
N ALA A 140 -4.21 -17.48 -4.08
CA ALA A 140 -4.52 -17.18 -5.48
C ALA A 140 -3.42 -16.36 -6.16
N PHE A 141 -2.91 -15.31 -5.51
CA PHE A 141 -1.88 -14.44 -6.10
C PHE A 141 -0.51 -15.10 -6.18
N VAL A 142 -0.10 -15.88 -5.18
CA VAL A 142 1.16 -16.64 -5.26
C VAL A 142 1.10 -17.65 -6.41
N ALA A 143 -0.03 -18.36 -6.56
CA ALA A 143 -0.24 -19.26 -7.69
C ALA A 143 -0.26 -18.52 -9.03
N PHE A 144 -0.89 -17.35 -9.10
CA PHE A 144 -0.93 -16.52 -10.30
C PHE A 144 0.45 -15.96 -10.69
N LEU A 145 1.22 -15.46 -9.72
CA LEU A 145 2.60 -15.01 -9.95
C LEU A 145 3.48 -16.17 -10.44
N ALA A 146 3.36 -17.35 -9.83
CA ALA A 146 4.06 -18.55 -10.30
C ALA A 146 3.68 -18.91 -11.74
N LEU A 147 2.39 -18.82 -12.09
CA LEU A 147 1.91 -19.05 -13.46
C LEU A 147 2.48 -18.04 -14.46
N LEU A 148 2.60 -16.76 -14.09
CA LEU A 148 3.19 -15.73 -14.94
C LEU A 148 4.72 -15.84 -15.04
N ASN A 149 5.37 -16.25 -13.95
CA ASN A 149 6.81 -16.48 -13.94
C ASN A 149 7.21 -17.73 -14.71
N TRP A 150 6.38 -18.78 -14.74
CA TRP A 150 6.67 -20.03 -15.45
C TRP A 150 7.14 -19.86 -16.92
N PRO A 151 6.44 -19.12 -17.80
CA PRO A 151 6.93 -18.90 -19.17
C PRO A 151 8.16 -17.99 -19.23
N LEU A 152 8.32 -17.05 -18.29
CA LEU A 152 9.52 -16.19 -18.22
C LEU A 152 10.75 -17.01 -17.83
N GLU A 153 10.61 -17.86 -16.83
CA GLU A 153 11.66 -18.79 -16.39
C GLU A 153 12.01 -19.77 -17.51
N ALA A 154 11.02 -20.33 -18.21
CA ALA A 154 11.26 -21.17 -19.38
C ALA A 154 12.06 -20.42 -20.46
N LEU A 155 11.66 -19.18 -20.79
CA LEU A 155 12.38 -18.33 -21.74
C LEU A 155 13.81 -18.00 -21.27
N SER A 156 14.02 -17.91 -19.96
CA SER A 156 15.33 -17.60 -19.37
C SER A 156 16.40 -18.67 -19.62
N THR A 157 15.99 -19.90 -19.95
CA THR A 157 16.88 -21.03 -20.29
C THR A 157 17.26 -21.08 -21.77
N TRP A 158 16.55 -20.36 -22.63
CA TRP A 158 16.85 -20.33 -24.05
C TRP A 158 18.23 -19.69 -24.29
N THR A 159 19.13 -20.38 -24.98
CA THR A 159 20.57 -20.02 -25.08
C THR A 159 20.84 -18.55 -25.43
N PRO A 160 20.13 -17.91 -26.38
CA PRO A 160 20.34 -16.50 -26.68
C PRO A 160 19.98 -15.58 -25.49
N VAL A 161 18.88 -15.89 -24.80
CA VAL A 161 18.41 -15.12 -23.64
C VAL A 161 19.34 -15.35 -22.44
N ALA A 162 19.72 -16.59 -22.17
CA ALA A 162 20.66 -16.92 -21.09
C ALA A 162 22.01 -16.20 -21.28
N ALA A 163 22.55 -16.19 -22.50
CA ALA A 163 23.80 -15.48 -22.83
C ALA A 163 23.66 -13.96 -22.67
N TRP A 164 22.55 -13.36 -23.10
CA TRP A 164 22.27 -11.94 -22.91
C TRP A 164 22.17 -11.56 -21.42
N ARG A 165 21.43 -12.37 -20.64
CA ARG A 165 21.24 -12.19 -19.20
C ARG A 165 22.56 -12.28 -18.44
N ALA A 166 23.40 -13.26 -18.78
CA ALA A 166 24.73 -13.44 -18.19
C ALA A 166 25.66 -12.25 -18.49
N ARG A 167 25.64 -11.70 -19.71
CA ARG A 167 26.42 -10.49 -20.06
C ARG A 167 26.03 -9.27 -19.23
N LEU A 168 24.77 -9.20 -18.81
CA LEU A 168 24.23 -8.10 -17.99
C LEU A 168 24.22 -8.41 -16.49
N GLY A 169 24.67 -9.59 -16.06
CA GLY A 169 24.62 -10.00 -14.65
C GLY A 169 23.19 -10.05 -14.09
N LEU A 170 22.22 -10.42 -14.92
CA LEU A 170 20.79 -10.48 -14.54
C LEU A 170 20.43 -11.91 -14.07
N PRO A 171 19.59 -12.08 -13.02
CA PRO A 171 19.06 -13.38 -12.59
C PRO A 171 17.98 -13.90 -13.57
N PRO A 172 17.49 -15.15 -13.41
CA PRO A 172 16.42 -15.70 -14.25
C PRO A 172 15.26 -14.71 -14.45
N LEU A 173 14.67 -14.76 -15.64
CA LEU A 173 13.55 -13.86 -15.94
C LEU A 173 12.39 -14.20 -15.02
N SER A 174 11.92 -13.20 -14.28
CA SER A 174 10.71 -13.23 -13.47
C SER A 174 10.10 -11.83 -13.51
N LEU A 175 8.83 -11.70 -13.14
CA LEU A 175 8.20 -10.40 -12.97
C LEU A 175 8.99 -9.54 -11.98
N GLN A 176 9.40 -10.11 -10.85
CA GLN A 176 10.21 -9.43 -9.85
C GLN A 176 11.52 -8.88 -10.44
N MET A 177 12.20 -9.65 -11.30
CA MET A 177 13.40 -9.18 -11.99
C MET A 177 13.09 -8.03 -12.95
N LEU A 178 12.02 -8.14 -13.75
CA LEU A 178 11.62 -7.10 -14.70
C LEU A 178 11.29 -5.78 -13.99
N PHE A 179 10.52 -5.82 -12.89
CA PHE A 179 10.27 -4.65 -12.06
C PHE A 179 11.52 -4.17 -11.35
N GLY A 180 12.38 -5.08 -10.88
CA GLY A 180 13.67 -4.75 -10.29
C GLY A 180 14.52 -3.88 -11.20
N VAL A 181 14.63 -4.25 -12.49
CA VAL A 181 15.32 -3.44 -13.49
C VAL A 181 14.57 -2.14 -13.79
N ALA A 182 13.26 -2.20 -14.04
CA ALA A 182 12.48 -1.04 -14.43
C ALA A 182 12.41 0.04 -13.34
N LEU A 183 12.37 -0.35 -12.06
CA LEU A 183 12.26 0.52 -10.90
C LEU A 183 13.61 0.80 -10.23
N THR A 184 14.73 0.32 -10.78
CA THR A 184 16.08 0.65 -10.28
C THR A 184 16.32 2.16 -10.16
N PRO A 185 15.96 3.02 -11.16
CA PRO A 185 16.17 4.46 -11.02
C PRO A 185 15.36 5.09 -9.88
N LEU A 186 14.16 4.57 -9.64
CA LEU A 186 13.31 5.00 -8.53
C LEU A 186 13.92 4.57 -7.19
N ALA A 187 14.38 3.32 -7.06
CA ALA A 187 15.05 2.84 -5.87
C ALA A 187 16.31 3.67 -5.54
N ALA A 188 17.12 4.00 -6.56
CA ALA A 188 18.29 4.86 -6.38
C ALA A 188 17.89 6.26 -5.89
N ALA A 189 16.80 6.84 -6.42
CA ALA A 189 16.27 8.13 -5.97
C ALA A 189 15.76 8.08 -4.51
N MET A 190 15.39 6.90 -4.01
CA MET A 190 15.01 6.64 -2.61
C MET A 190 16.23 6.39 -1.70
N SER A 191 17.44 6.71 -2.19
CA SER A 191 18.71 6.53 -1.48
C SER A 191 19.04 5.07 -1.14
N ILE A 192 18.61 4.11 -1.95
CA ILE A 192 19.02 2.71 -1.83
C ILE A 192 20.41 2.52 -2.47
N PRO A 193 21.32 1.74 -1.86
CA PRO A 193 22.60 1.39 -2.49
C PRO A 193 22.39 0.73 -3.86
N TRP A 194 23.29 1.01 -4.82
CA TRP A 194 23.08 0.62 -6.22
C TRP A 194 22.95 -0.91 -6.39
N GLU A 195 23.71 -1.67 -5.62
CA GLU A 195 23.69 -3.13 -5.57
C GLU A 195 22.35 -3.70 -5.08
N GLU A 196 21.64 -2.97 -4.22
CA GLU A 196 20.36 -3.37 -3.64
C GLU A 196 19.15 -2.82 -4.42
N CYS A 197 19.36 -1.80 -5.27
CA CYS A 197 18.29 -1.14 -6.02
C CYS A 197 17.44 -2.09 -6.86
N ARG A 198 18.05 -3.14 -7.42
CA ARG A 198 17.32 -4.15 -8.22
C ARG A 198 16.40 -5.01 -7.37
N VAL A 199 16.88 -5.47 -6.21
CA VAL A 199 16.08 -6.26 -5.26
C VAL A 199 14.95 -5.40 -4.71
N PHE A 200 15.26 -4.17 -4.31
CA PHE A 200 14.27 -3.20 -3.82
C PHE A 200 13.20 -2.87 -4.87
N GLY A 201 13.60 -2.62 -6.13
CA GLY A 201 12.67 -2.39 -7.23
C GLY A 201 11.74 -3.58 -7.48
N GLY A 202 12.22 -4.81 -7.24
CA GLY A 202 11.40 -6.02 -7.29
C GLY A 202 10.27 -6.00 -6.26
N LEU A 203 10.58 -5.60 -5.02
CA LEU A 203 9.58 -5.45 -3.94
C LEU A 203 8.52 -4.39 -4.28
N LEU A 204 8.93 -3.25 -4.85
CA LEU A 204 7.99 -2.22 -5.29
C LEU A 204 7.03 -2.73 -6.37
N GLY A 205 7.57 -3.48 -7.35
CA GLY A 205 6.77 -4.10 -8.41
C GLY A 205 5.82 -5.16 -7.89
N GLU A 206 6.29 -6.01 -6.99
CA GLU A 206 5.48 -7.05 -6.34
C GLU A 206 4.33 -6.46 -5.55
N LYS A 207 4.56 -5.36 -4.81
CA LYS A 207 3.48 -4.61 -4.17
C LYS A 207 2.43 -4.14 -5.17
N LEU A 208 2.83 -3.49 -6.27
CA LEU A 208 1.90 -2.93 -7.24
C LEU A 208 1.07 -4.00 -7.96
N LEU A 209 1.71 -5.09 -8.38
CA LEU A 209 1.08 -6.15 -9.16
C LEU A 209 0.26 -7.12 -8.33
N ALA A 210 0.81 -7.54 -7.19
CA ALA A 210 0.13 -8.44 -6.28
C ALA A 210 -0.46 -7.61 -5.14
N THR A 211 0.20 -7.60 -4.00
CA THR A 211 -0.20 -6.81 -2.82
C THR A 211 1.02 -6.51 -1.96
N GLU A 212 0.91 -5.52 -1.09
CA GLU A 212 1.91 -5.21 -0.07
C GLU A 212 2.19 -6.40 0.85
N LEU A 213 1.21 -7.26 1.14
CA LEU A 213 1.43 -8.45 1.97
C LEU A 213 2.38 -9.46 1.32
N VAL A 214 2.26 -9.69 0.00
CA VAL A 214 3.20 -10.55 -0.75
C VAL A 214 4.59 -9.92 -0.75
N ALA A 215 4.69 -8.61 -0.97
CA ALA A 215 5.96 -7.90 -0.93
C ALA A 215 6.61 -7.95 0.48
N TYR A 216 5.83 -7.89 1.56
CA TYR A 216 6.34 -8.05 2.93
C TYR A 216 6.85 -9.46 3.21
N GLN A 217 6.22 -10.50 2.64
CA GLN A 217 6.74 -11.87 2.73
C GLN A 217 8.09 -12.00 2.02
N SER A 218 8.23 -11.42 0.83
CA SER A 218 9.51 -11.35 0.11
C SER A 218 10.54 -10.53 0.88
N LEU A 219 10.16 -9.42 1.52
CA LEU A 219 11.08 -8.65 2.36
C LEU A 219 11.54 -9.47 3.58
N ALA A 220 10.63 -10.20 4.23
CA ALA A 220 10.96 -11.04 5.37
C ALA A 220 11.92 -12.20 5.03
N SER A 221 11.87 -12.72 3.79
CA SER A 221 12.83 -13.73 3.32
C SER A 221 14.20 -13.13 2.99
N LEU A 222 14.26 -11.88 2.51
CA LEU A 222 15.52 -11.16 2.27
C LEU A 222 16.24 -10.73 3.57
N LEU A 223 15.48 -10.61 4.67
CA LEU A 223 15.99 -10.34 6.01
C LEU A 223 16.61 -11.57 6.69
N ASP A 224 16.57 -12.74 6.04
CA ASP A 224 17.20 -13.95 6.58
C ASP A 224 18.72 -13.74 6.73
N PRO A 225 19.32 -13.99 7.91
CA PRO A 225 20.75 -13.81 8.15
C PRO A 225 21.64 -14.54 7.15
N ASP A 226 21.16 -15.67 6.60
CA ASP A 226 21.88 -16.48 5.63
C ASP A 226 21.81 -15.93 4.20
N SER A 227 20.87 -15.03 3.91
CA SER A 227 20.65 -14.45 2.57
C SER A 227 21.54 -13.25 2.28
N ALA A 228 21.86 -12.42 3.28
CA ALA A 228 22.62 -11.15 3.18
C ALA A 228 22.28 -10.29 1.94
N ALA A 229 21.02 -10.31 1.48
CA ALA A 229 20.66 -9.74 0.18
C ALA A 229 20.40 -8.23 0.21
N ILE A 230 20.05 -7.70 1.39
CA ILE A 230 19.81 -6.26 1.62
C ILE A 230 20.36 -5.84 2.99
N SER A 231 20.81 -4.59 3.07
CA SER A 231 21.18 -3.94 4.32
C SER A 231 19.97 -3.72 5.25
N ARG A 232 20.26 -3.55 6.55
CA ARG A 232 19.24 -3.20 7.55
C ARG A 232 18.58 -1.87 7.20
N ARG A 233 19.36 -0.88 6.77
CA ARG A 233 18.84 0.40 6.30
C ARG A 233 17.85 0.23 5.14
N THR A 234 18.18 -0.56 4.13
CA THR A 234 17.27 -0.81 2.99
C THR A 234 16.01 -1.54 3.42
N ALA A 235 16.08 -2.48 4.37
CA ALA A 235 14.89 -3.14 4.90
C ALA A 235 13.96 -2.15 5.63
N HIS A 236 14.51 -1.20 6.39
CA HIS A 236 13.72 -0.15 7.02
C HIS A 236 13.07 0.75 5.95
N ILE A 237 13.82 1.23 4.95
CA ILE A 237 13.26 2.04 3.85
C ILE A 237 12.18 1.28 3.08
N ALA A 238 12.39 -0.02 2.83
CA ALA A 238 11.41 -0.88 2.18
C ALA A 238 10.12 -0.97 3.01
N SER A 239 10.23 -1.03 4.34
CA SER A 239 9.05 -1.04 5.22
C SER A 239 8.18 0.21 5.03
N TYR A 240 8.77 1.40 4.81
CA TYR A 240 7.98 2.60 4.46
C TYR A 240 7.41 2.51 3.03
N ALA A 241 8.24 2.10 2.07
CA ALA A 241 7.85 2.08 0.66
C ALA A 241 6.73 1.07 0.37
N LEU A 242 6.70 -0.02 1.13
CA LEU A 242 5.69 -1.06 1.05
C LEU A 242 4.43 -0.71 1.86
N CYS A 243 4.52 0.14 2.88
CA CYS A 243 3.39 0.56 3.71
C CYS A 243 2.35 1.39 2.93
N GLY A 244 1.39 0.71 2.32
CA GLY A 244 0.20 1.30 1.70
C GLY A 244 -0.51 0.30 0.80
N PHE A 245 -1.84 0.40 0.68
CA PHE A 245 -2.67 -0.48 -0.17
C PHE A 245 -2.61 -0.18 -1.67
N ALA A 246 -1.66 0.62 -2.14
CA ALA A 246 -1.52 0.96 -3.55
C ALA A 246 -1.10 -0.26 -4.40
N ASN A 247 -2.09 -0.94 -4.98
CA ASN A 247 -1.94 -2.06 -5.90
C ASN A 247 -3.16 -2.19 -6.83
N PHE A 248 -3.03 -2.97 -7.92
CA PHE A 248 -4.12 -3.11 -8.90
C PHE A 248 -5.36 -3.83 -8.34
N ALA A 249 -5.20 -4.76 -7.39
CA ALA A 249 -6.33 -5.46 -6.78
C ALA A 249 -7.18 -4.52 -5.89
N ALA A 250 -6.51 -3.64 -5.14
CA ALA A 250 -7.10 -2.67 -4.25
C ALA A 250 -7.99 -1.65 -4.98
N ILE A 251 -7.73 -1.39 -6.26
CA ILE A 251 -8.63 -0.58 -7.11
C ILE A 251 -10.05 -1.17 -7.11
N GLY A 252 -10.16 -2.49 -7.29
CA GLY A 252 -11.45 -3.18 -7.28
C GLY A 252 -12.15 -3.08 -5.93
N VAL A 253 -11.39 -3.28 -4.84
CA VAL A 253 -11.89 -3.19 -3.46
C VAL A 253 -12.42 -1.79 -3.16
N GLN A 254 -11.63 -0.75 -3.46
CA GLN A 254 -12.02 0.63 -3.17
C GLN A 254 -13.21 1.09 -4.03
N ILE A 255 -13.24 0.73 -5.32
CA ILE A 255 -14.41 1.00 -6.19
C ILE A 255 -15.67 0.30 -5.63
N GLY A 256 -15.54 -0.95 -5.19
CA GLY A 256 -16.63 -1.73 -4.62
C GLY A 256 -17.22 -1.05 -3.39
N ALA A 257 -16.38 -0.69 -2.42
CA ALA A 257 -16.80 -0.01 -1.20
C ALA A 257 -17.44 1.36 -1.47
N LEU A 258 -16.77 2.21 -2.26
CA LEU A 258 -17.26 3.57 -2.52
C LEU A 258 -18.56 3.61 -3.33
N ARG A 259 -18.82 2.59 -4.17
CA ARG A 259 -20.11 2.48 -4.87
C ARG A 259 -21.29 2.26 -3.95
N VAL A 260 -21.10 1.56 -2.83
CA VAL A 260 -22.17 1.36 -1.84
C VAL A 260 -22.44 2.66 -1.09
N LEU A 261 -21.41 3.48 -0.87
CA LEU A 261 -21.52 4.73 -0.12
C LEU A 261 -22.04 5.90 -0.96
N ALA A 262 -21.67 5.97 -2.24
CA ALA A 262 -22.06 7.03 -3.17
C ALA A 262 -22.33 6.46 -4.57
N PRO A 263 -23.47 5.77 -4.78
CA PRO A 263 -23.78 5.08 -6.03
C PRO A 263 -23.79 6.03 -7.25
N ASP A 264 -24.26 7.26 -7.07
CA ASP A 264 -24.33 8.28 -8.13
C ASP A 264 -22.95 8.78 -8.58
N ARG A 265 -21.91 8.58 -7.75
CA ARG A 265 -20.52 9.00 -8.04
C ARG A 265 -19.69 7.91 -8.69
N ARG A 266 -20.31 6.78 -9.05
CA ARG A 266 -19.65 5.62 -9.70
C ARG A 266 -18.73 6.03 -10.84
N ARG A 267 -19.17 6.92 -11.73
CA ARG A 267 -18.40 7.34 -12.91
C ARG A 267 -17.13 8.10 -12.53
N ASP A 268 -17.20 8.97 -11.53
CA ASP A 268 -16.06 9.74 -11.05
C ASP A 268 -15.04 8.83 -10.38
N ILE A 269 -15.50 7.97 -9.46
CA ILE A 269 -14.67 7.01 -8.72
C ILE A 269 -13.86 6.15 -9.70
N THR A 270 -14.52 5.54 -10.69
CA THR A 270 -13.82 4.68 -11.66
C THR A 270 -12.82 5.43 -12.54
N ARG A 271 -13.06 6.72 -12.83
CA ARG A 271 -12.16 7.56 -13.63
C ARG A 271 -10.94 8.00 -12.83
N LEU A 272 -11.07 8.14 -11.52
CA LEU A 272 -9.99 8.54 -10.62
C LEU A 272 -9.17 7.35 -10.13
N ALA A 273 -9.73 6.14 -10.08
CA ALA A 273 -9.14 5.02 -9.35
C ALA A 273 -7.67 4.70 -9.70
N LEU A 274 -7.33 4.60 -10.99
CA LEU A 274 -5.94 4.35 -11.39
C LEU A 274 -5.02 5.50 -10.95
N ARG A 275 -5.48 6.75 -11.11
CA ARG A 275 -4.71 7.94 -10.71
C ARG A 275 -4.53 7.99 -9.20
N ALA A 276 -5.57 7.67 -8.43
CA ALA A 276 -5.54 7.62 -6.98
C ALA A 276 -4.60 6.53 -6.46
N MET A 277 -4.61 5.35 -7.07
CA MET A 277 -3.68 4.25 -6.75
C MET A 277 -2.23 4.67 -7.00
N ILE A 278 -1.94 5.30 -8.14
CA ILE A 278 -0.61 5.88 -8.41
C ILE A 278 -0.25 6.95 -7.37
N GLY A 279 -1.19 7.83 -7.02
CA GLY A 279 -1.00 8.82 -5.96
C GLY A 279 -0.66 8.20 -4.61
N GLY A 280 -1.30 7.08 -4.25
CA GLY A 280 -1.01 6.34 -3.03
C GLY A 280 0.37 5.68 -3.05
N ALA A 281 0.77 5.10 -4.18
CA ALA A 281 2.11 4.53 -4.36
C ALA A 281 3.19 5.62 -4.19
N LEU A 282 3.03 6.75 -4.89
CA LEU A 282 3.92 7.90 -4.78
C LEU A 282 3.97 8.45 -3.36
N ALA A 283 2.84 8.47 -2.63
CA ALA A 283 2.81 8.88 -1.23
C ALA A 283 3.67 7.95 -0.37
N SER A 284 3.52 6.63 -0.49
CA SER A 284 4.35 5.66 0.25
C SER A 284 5.83 5.70 -0.13
N TRP A 285 6.17 6.04 -1.37
CA TRP A 285 7.56 6.21 -1.78
C TRP A 285 8.15 7.53 -1.27
N LEU A 286 7.35 8.59 -1.20
CA LEU A 286 7.76 9.85 -0.59
C LEU A 286 8.03 9.68 0.91
N THR A 287 7.18 8.95 1.64
CA THR A 287 7.42 8.68 3.07
C THR A 287 8.70 7.88 3.28
N ALA A 288 8.99 6.92 2.39
CA ALA A 288 10.25 6.18 2.39
C ALA A 288 11.48 7.07 2.11
N CYS A 289 11.40 8.02 1.16
CA CYS A 289 12.45 9.02 0.94
C CYS A 289 12.68 9.86 2.19
N VAL A 290 11.61 10.32 2.86
CA VAL A 290 11.72 11.08 4.11
C VAL A 290 12.39 10.23 5.19
N ALA A 291 11.97 8.98 5.38
CA ALA A 291 12.60 8.07 6.34
C ALA A 291 14.09 7.85 6.05
N ALA A 292 14.45 7.69 4.78
CA ALA A 292 15.84 7.48 4.36
C ALA A 292 16.80 8.61 4.76
N VAL A 293 16.29 9.84 4.91
CA VAL A 293 17.08 11.01 5.38
C VAL A 293 17.45 10.89 6.86
N PHE A 294 16.59 10.30 7.67
CA PHE A 294 16.79 10.19 9.12
C PHE A 294 17.39 8.85 9.56
N LEU A 295 17.39 7.85 8.67
CA LEU A 295 18.05 6.57 8.91
C LEU A 295 19.58 6.72 8.77
N PRO A 296 20.36 6.17 9.71
CA PRO A 296 21.82 6.21 9.63
C PRO A 296 22.31 5.56 8.34
N LEU A 297 23.40 6.09 7.78
CA LEU A 297 24.13 5.43 6.69
C LEU A 297 24.91 4.26 7.31
N ASP A 298 24.65 3.05 6.83
CA ASP A 298 25.41 1.84 7.19
C ASP A 298 26.83 1.91 6.61
#